data_AF-A0A7Y7QFZ8-F1
#
_entry.id   AF-A0A7Y7QFZ8-F1
#
_cell.length_a   1.000
_cell.length_b   1.000
_cell.length_c   1.000
_cell.angle_alpha   90.00
_cell.angle_beta   90.00
_cell.angle_gamma   90.00
#
_symmetry.space_group_name_H-M   'P 1'
#
loop_
_entity.id
_entity.type
_entity.pdbx_description
1 polymer ?
#
loop_
_entity_poly.entity_id
_entity_poly.type
_entity_poly.pdbx_seq_one_letter_code
_entity_poly.pdbx_strand_id
1 'polypeptide(L)'
;MASEDLNLLLAQLQAIAQSGRYYTKDVFDRERYDQLAAITKQLMLRLSDATPEQARLFVDQDIGYVTPKVDVRAVTFIEDRLLLVQERAGGTWSIPGGWADLGYSAGEIAVKETREEAGLTVKPTQLLAVYSVRKRDYALQSTRDVYKFFIACQPVTQTLKTGVETENVRTFTQEEALALPLSLQRNLPADIEMAFAAYADAGWVTQFD
;
A
#
# COMPACT_ATOMS: atom_id res chain seq x y z
N MET A 1 1.62 27.90 -8.39
CA MET A 1 1.43 26.75 -7.48
C MET A 1 1.68 27.25 -6.07
N ALA A 2 0.84 26.90 -5.11
CA ALA A 2 1.16 27.16 -3.71
C ALA A 2 2.48 26.42 -3.37
N SER A 3 3.33 26.99 -2.52
CA SER A 3 4.62 26.38 -2.16
C SER A 3 4.47 24.96 -1.59
N GLU A 4 3.31 24.67 -0.99
CA GLU A 4 2.95 23.38 -0.41
C GLU A 4 2.75 22.28 -1.47
N ASP A 5 2.07 22.58 -2.59
CA ASP A 5 1.90 21.65 -3.71
C ASP A 5 3.23 21.24 -4.33
N LEU A 6 4.17 22.21 -4.46
CA LEU A 6 5.47 21.95 -5.05
C LEU A 6 6.35 21.06 -4.18
N ASN A 7 6.36 21.29 -2.86
CA ASN A 7 7.14 20.46 -1.94
C ASN A 7 6.63 19.01 -1.93
N LEU A 8 5.31 18.80 -2.02
CA LEU A 8 4.74 17.47 -2.11
C LEU A 8 5.18 16.74 -3.40
N LEU A 9 5.13 17.42 -4.55
CA LEU A 9 5.58 16.84 -5.82
C LEU A 9 7.07 16.46 -5.79
N LEU A 10 7.91 17.31 -5.18
CA LEU A 10 9.33 17.02 -4.99
C LEU A 10 9.54 15.80 -4.07
N ALA A 11 8.75 15.68 -3.00
CA ALA A 11 8.76 14.51 -2.12
C ALA A 11 8.37 13.22 -2.87
N GLN A 12 7.35 13.29 -3.72
CA GLN A 12 6.88 12.15 -4.51
C GLN A 12 7.94 11.70 -5.53
N LEU A 13 8.58 12.63 -6.25
CA LEU A 13 9.68 12.30 -7.16
C LEU A 13 10.83 11.60 -6.43
N GLN A 14 11.17 12.09 -5.23
CA GLN A 14 12.22 11.51 -4.42
C GLN A 14 11.85 10.09 -3.92
N ALA A 15 10.61 9.89 -3.48
CA ALA A 15 10.13 8.57 -3.05
C ALA A 15 10.14 7.56 -4.21
N ILE A 16 9.73 7.96 -5.42
CA ILE A 16 9.80 7.11 -6.62
C ILE A 16 11.26 6.70 -6.90
N ALA A 17 12.20 7.65 -6.87
CA ALA A 17 13.61 7.36 -7.09
C ALA A 17 14.17 6.37 -6.05
N GLN A 18 13.85 6.58 -4.77
CA GLN A 18 14.31 5.71 -3.69
C GLN A 18 13.71 4.31 -3.77
N SER A 19 12.40 4.21 -3.94
CA SER A 19 11.71 2.91 -4.07
C SER A 19 12.19 2.15 -5.31
N GLY A 20 12.30 2.83 -6.45
CA GLY A 20 12.83 2.26 -7.68
C GLY A 20 14.25 1.70 -7.51
N ARG A 21 15.14 2.47 -6.87
CA ARG A 21 16.51 2.03 -6.56
C ARG A 21 16.57 0.84 -5.60
N TYR A 22 15.64 0.77 -4.65
CA TYR A 22 15.57 -0.32 -3.68
C TYR A 22 15.09 -1.64 -4.29
N TYR A 23 14.08 -1.60 -5.15
CA TYR A 23 13.46 -2.81 -5.70
C TYR A 23 14.06 -3.29 -7.02
N THR A 24 14.68 -2.40 -7.82
CA THR A 24 15.24 -2.81 -9.11
C THR A 24 16.43 -3.76 -8.97
N LYS A 25 16.51 -4.72 -9.88
CA LYS A 25 17.67 -5.61 -10.07
C LYS A 25 18.46 -5.28 -11.34
N ASP A 26 17.94 -4.39 -12.18
CA ASP A 26 18.56 -3.97 -13.44
C ASP A 26 19.50 -2.78 -13.21
N VAL A 27 20.71 -2.86 -13.77
CA VAL A 27 21.75 -1.84 -13.57
C VAL A 27 21.44 -0.52 -14.28
N PHE A 28 20.73 -0.56 -15.41
CA PHE A 28 20.35 0.63 -16.15
C PHE A 28 19.17 1.35 -15.49
N ASP A 29 18.19 0.60 -14.97
CA ASP A 29 17.11 1.19 -14.16
C ASP A 29 17.65 1.82 -12.89
N ARG A 30 18.64 1.19 -12.24
CA ARG A 30 19.29 1.78 -11.07
C ARG A 30 19.95 3.12 -11.41
N GLU A 31 20.62 3.21 -12.55
CA GLU A 31 21.19 4.47 -13.04
C GLU A 31 20.10 5.54 -13.31
N ARG A 32 18.97 5.15 -13.92
CA ARG A 32 17.83 6.06 -14.15
C ARG A 32 17.25 6.60 -12.85
N TYR A 33 17.13 5.77 -11.80
CA TYR A 33 16.66 6.23 -10.50
C TYR A 33 17.67 7.13 -9.79
N ASP A 34 18.96 6.86 -9.92
CA ASP A 34 20.02 7.76 -9.42
C ASP A 34 19.97 9.13 -10.14
N GLN A 35 19.72 9.14 -11.46
CA GLN A 35 19.49 10.37 -12.22
C GLN A 35 18.23 11.12 -11.76
N LEU A 36 17.13 10.40 -11.50
CA LEU A 36 15.88 10.99 -11.01
C LEU A 36 16.06 11.67 -9.64
N ALA A 37 16.78 11.03 -8.71
CA ALA A 37 17.10 11.63 -7.41
C ALA A 37 17.97 12.89 -7.57
N ALA A 38 18.98 12.84 -8.45
CA ALA A 38 19.84 14.00 -8.71
C ALA A 38 19.08 15.19 -9.32
N ILE A 39 18.17 14.95 -10.25
CA ILE A 39 17.31 15.98 -10.84
C ILE A 39 16.36 16.56 -9.79
N THR A 40 15.74 15.71 -8.96
CA THR A 40 14.83 16.15 -7.89
C THR A 40 15.52 17.09 -6.90
N LYS A 41 16.77 16.77 -6.52
CA LYS A 41 17.60 17.66 -5.69
C LYS A 41 17.84 19.03 -6.33
N GLN A 42 18.13 19.05 -7.63
CA GLN A 42 18.34 20.30 -8.36
C GLN A 42 17.04 21.12 -8.45
N LEU A 43 15.89 20.47 -8.65
CA LEU A 43 14.59 21.14 -8.66
C LEU A 43 14.27 21.74 -7.28
N MET A 44 14.53 21.00 -6.20
CA MET A 44 14.32 21.48 -4.84
C MET A 44 15.12 22.77 -4.57
N LEU A 45 16.41 22.80 -4.91
CA LEU A 45 17.25 23.98 -4.71
C LEU A 45 16.87 25.20 -5.55
N ARG A 46 16.14 25.00 -6.66
CA ARG A 46 15.78 26.08 -7.58
C ARG A 46 14.37 26.59 -7.38
N LEU A 47 13.47 25.74 -6.89
CA LEU A 47 12.03 26.00 -6.90
C LEU A 47 11.44 26.12 -5.50
N SER A 48 12.14 25.69 -4.45
CA SER A 48 11.72 25.90 -3.07
C SER A 48 12.74 26.76 -2.30
N ASP A 49 12.36 27.18 -1.09
CA ASP A 49 13.24 27.94 -0.19
C ASP A 49 14.26 27.04 0.55
N ALA A 50 14.48 25.82 0.06
CA ALA A 50 15.37 24.85 0.69
C ALA A 50 16.84 25.25 0.54
N THR A 51 17.58 25.20 1.64
CA THR A 51 19.04 25.37 1.62
C THR A 51 19.73 24.16 0.97
N PRO A 52 20.98 24.31 0.46
CA PRO A 52 21.81 23.18 0.03
C PRO A 52 21.91 22.04 1.04
N GLU A 53 21.93 22.39 2.33
CA GLU A 53 21.90 21.42 3.41
C GLU A 53 20.54 20.73 3.50
N GLN A 54 19.43 21.47 3.56
CA GLN A 54 18.08 20.90 3.58
C GLN A 54 17.80 19.99 2.37
N ALA A 55 18.23 20.36 1.17
CA ALA A 55 18.08 19.50 -0.01
C ALA A 55 18.96 18.24 0.07
N ARG A 56 20.16 18.34 0.67
CA ARG A 56 21.00 17.16 0.93
C ARG A 56 20.38 16.25 1.97
N LEU A 57 19.83 16.81 3.05
CA LEU A 57 19.12 16.02 4.07
C LEU A 57 17.91 15.35 3.41
N PHE A 58 17.03 16.11 2.74
CA PHE A 58 15.82 15.57 2.12
C PHE A 58 16.04 14.47 1.06
N VAL A 59 17.11 14.58 0.26
CA VAL A 59 17.38 13.64 -0.84
C VAL A 59 18.32 12.51 -0.43
N ASP A 60 19.35 12.82 0.36
CA ASP A 60 20.48 11.90 0.61
C ASP A 60 20.43 11.23 1.98
N GLN A 61 19.63 11.73 2.93
CA GLN A 61 19.51 11.14 4.26
C GLN A 61 18.05 11.11 4.72
N ASP A 62 17.53 9.92 4.96
CA ASP A 62 16.24 9.70 5.60
C ASP A 62 16.28 10.20 7.06
N ILE A 63 16.22 11.52 7.28
CA ILE A 63 16.27 12.17 8.61
C ILE A 63 14.90 12.72 8.99
N GLY A 64 13.91 11.84 8.88
CA GLY A 64 12.82 11.83 9.84
C GLY A 64 13.18 10.88 10.97
N TYR A 65 12.66 11.11 12.17
CA TYR A 65 12.57 10.06 13.19
C TYR A 65 12.08 8.77 12.52
N VAL A 66 12.78 7.64 12.70
CA VAL A 66 12.41 6.39 12.04
C VAL A 66 11.02 5.99 12.55
N THR A 67 10.06 5.94 11.63
CA THR A 67 8.69 5.52 11.94
C THR A 67 8.42 4.12 11.39
N PRO A 68 7.44 3.42 11.96
CA PRO A 68 6.84 2.27 11.29
C PRO A 68 6.38 2.64 9.88
N LYS A 69 6.60 1.76 8.91
CA LYS A 69 5.97 1.89 7.60
C LYS A 69 4.48 1.61 7.71
N VAL A 70 3.69 2.09 6.76
CA VAL A 70 2.25 1.83 6.69
C VAL A 70 1.95 0.98 5.47
N ASP A 71 1.29 -0.16 5.70
CA ASP A 71 0.70 -1.03 4.67
C ASP A 71 -0.83 -0.90 4.77
N VAL A 72 -1.50 -0.77 3.63
CA VAL A 72 -2.95 -0.59 3.55
C VAL A 72 -3.57 -1.79 2.85
N ARG A 73 -4.69 -2.29 3.37
CA ARG A 73 -5.47 -3.41 2.83
C ARG A 73 -6.91 -2.98 2.59
N ALA A 74 -7.38 -3.09 1.35
CA ALA A 74 -8.71 -2.69 0.92
C ALA A 74 -9.71 -3.86 1.03
N VAL A 75 -10.45 -3.90 2.14
CA VAL A 75 -11.46 -4.93 2.39
C VAL A 75 -12.72 -4.60 1.59
N THR A 76 -12.95 -5.32 0.50
CA THR A 76 -14.07 -5.08 -0.42
C THR A 76 -14.92 -6.33 -0.57
N PHE A 77 -16.23 -6.18 -0.38
CA PHE A 77 -17.21 -7.25 -0.60
C PHE A 77 -18.04 -7.00 -1.85
N ILE A 78 -18.28 -8.06 -2.62
CA ILE A 78 -19.19 -8.08 -3.78
C ILE A 78 -20.08 -9.31 -3.60
N GLU A 79 -21.40 -9.12 -3.53
CA GLU A 79 -22.38 -10.21 -3.31
C GLU A 79 -22.00 -11.10 -2.11
N ASP A 80 -21.75 -10.49 -0.96
CA ASP A 80 -21.35 -11.14 0.31
C ASP A 80 -20.03 -11.95 0.24
N ARG A 81 -19.23 -11.75 -0.80
CA ARG A 81 -17.95 -12.42 -1.01
C ARG A 81 -16.78 -11.44 -0.99
N LEU A 82 -15.71 -11.80 -0.28
CA LEU A 82 -14.51 -10.99 -0.12
C LEU A 82 -13.67 -11.03 -1.40
N LEU A 83 -13.29 -9.87 -1.91
CA LEU A 83 -12.36 -9.71 -3.03
C LEU A 83 -10.93 -10.05 -2.59
N LEU A 84 -10.29 -10.98 -3.30
CA LEU A 84 -8.87 -11.29 -3.15
C LEU A 84 -8.17 -11.28 -4.52
N VAL A 85 -6.87 -11.01 -4.47
CA VAL A 85 -5.96 -10.99 -5.62
C VAL A 85 -4.87 -12.02 -5.44
N GLN A 86 -4.49 -12.69 -6.53
CA GLN A 86 -3.42 -13.68 -6.54
C GLN A 86 -2.14 -13.05 -7.09
N GLU A 87 -1.07 -13.09 -6.30
CA GLU A 87 0.25 -12.64 -6.74
C GLU A 87 0.79 -13.56 -7.83
N ARG A 88 1.30 -13.00 -8.94
CA ARG A 88 2.04 -13.77 -9.97
C ARG A 88 3.24 -14.48 -9.39
N ALA A 89 3.88 -13.88 -8.40
CA ALA A 89 4.98 -14.48 -7.67
C ALA A 89 4.41 -15.41 -6.57
N GLY A 90 4.49 -16.72 -6.78
CA GLY A 90 4.19 -17.71 -5.76
C GLY A 90 2.72 -18.15 -5.65
N GLY A 91 1.81 -17.58 -6.46
CA GLY A 91 0.43 -18.05 -6.56
C GLY A 91 -0.38 -17.95 -5.26
N THR A 92 0.03 -17.07 -4.35
CA THR A 92 -0.64 -16.85 -3.06
C THR A 92 -1.66 -15.73 -3.15
N TRP A 93 -2.67 -15.77 -2.29
CA TRP A 93 -3.80 -14.84 -2.30
C TRP A 93 -3.74 -13.82 -1.18
N SER A 94 -4.12 -12.59 -1.47
CA SER A 94 -4.18 -11.53 -0.48
C SER A 94 -5.32 -10.55 -0.70
N ILE A 95 -5.68 -9.82 0.37
CA ILE A 95 -6.55 -8.65 0.27
C ILE A 95 -5.79 -7.57 -0.52
N PRO A 96 -6.40 -6.95 -1.55
CA PRO A 96 -5.75 -5.93 -2.36
C PRO A 96 -5.12 -4.84 -1.50
N GLY A 97 -3.92 -4.40 -1.86
CA GLY A 97 -3.22 -3.39 -1.08
C GLY A 97 -1.71 -3.49 -1.07
N GLY A 98 -1.08 -2.45 -0.55
CA GLY A 98 0.36 -2.29 -0.55
C GLY A 98 0.82 -1.16 0.37
N TRP A 99 2.06 -0.71 0.16
CA TRP A 99 2.65 0.37 0.92
C TRP A 99 1.91 1.69 0.71
N ALA A 100 1.83 2.50 1.77
CA ALA A 100 1.32 3.85 1.65
C ALA A 100 2.33 4.76 0.93
N ASP A 101 1.97 5.17 -0.28
CA ASP A 101 2.74 6.14 -1.07
C ASP A 101 2.61 7.57 -0.52
N LEU A 102 3.68 8.35 -0.67
CA LEU A 102 3.67 9.76 -0.29
C LEU A 102 2.65 10.57 -1.10
N GLY A 103 1.92 11.45 -0.41
CA GLY A 103 0.91 12.32 -1.02
C GLY A 103 -0.44 11.67 -1.27
N TYR A 104 -0.62 10.43 -0.82
CA TYR A 104 -1.91 9.77 -0.77
C TYR A 104 -2.34 9.59 0.68
N SER A 105 -3.61 9.82 0.97
CA SER A 105 -4.24 9.33 2.18
C SER A 105 -4.35 7.81 2.15
N ALA A 106 -4.48 7.17 3.31
CA ALA A 106 -4.65 5.71 3.38
C ALA A 106 -5.89 5.23 2.60
N GLY A 107 -6.97 6.03 2.57
CA GLY A 107 -8.13 5.75 1.75
C GLY A 107 -7.84 5.81 0.25
N GLU A 108 -7.05 6.79 -0.21
CA GLU A 108 -6.66 6.88 -1.63
C GLU A 108 -5.72 5.74 -2.03
N ILE A 109 -4.85 5.27 -1.14
CA ILE A 109 -4.05 4.06 -1.37
C ILE A 109 -4.96 2.84 -1.56
N ALA A 110 -5.96 2.64 -0.70
CA ALA A 110 -6.91 1.54 -0.86
C ALA A 110 -7.60 1.57 -2.23
N VAL A 111 -7.98 2.76 -2.72
CA VAL A 111 -8.55 2.94 -4.07
C VAL A 111 -7.54 2.64 -5.17
N LYS A 112 -6.32 3.20 -5.07
CA LYS A 112 -5.23 3.02 -6.05
C LYS A 112 -4.89 1.54 -6.22
N GLU A 113 -4.57 0.86 -5.12
CA GLU A 113 -4.13 -0.54 -5.13
C GLU A 113 -5.25 -1.46 -5.63
N THR A 114 -6.50 -1.26 -5.19
CA THR A 114 -7.62 -2.06 -5.68
C THR A 114 -7.84 -1.88 -7.19
N ARG A 115 -7.67 -0.66 -7.70
CA ARG A 115 -7.75 -0.39 -9.14
C ARG A 115 -6.60 -1.05 -9.90
N GLU A 116 -5.38 -0.98 -9.39
CA GLU A 116 -4.19 -1.51 -10.05
C GLU A 116 -4.18 -3.04 -10.07
N GLU A 117 -4.55 -3.69 -8.96
CA GLU A 117 -4.48 -5.16 -8.82
C GLU A 117 -5.75 -5.87 -9.30
N ALA A 118 -6.92 -5.29 -9.07
CA ALA A 118 -8.23 -5.90 -9.33
C ALA A 118 -9.05 -5.19 -10.43
N GLY A 119 -8.54 -4.10 -10.99
CA GLY A 119 -9.24 -3.34 -12.04
C GLY A 119 -10.54 -2.69 -11.56
N LEU A 120 -10.78 -2.70 -10.24
CA LEU A 120 -12.03 -2.34 -9.61
C LEU A 120 -11.91 -0.96 -8.97
N THR A 121 -12.84 -0.07 -9.30
CA THR A 121 -12.94 1.22 -8.59
C THR A 121 -13.78 1.02 -7.33
N VAL A 122 -13.25 1.48 -6.20
CA VAL A 122 -13.90 1.39 -4.89
C VAL A 122 -13.95 2.76 -4.20
N LYS A 123 -14.78 2.86 -3.16
CA LYS A 123 -14.84 4.02 -2.27
C LYS A 123 -14.57 3.57 -0.83
N PRO A 124 -13.56 4.12 -0.14
CA PRO A 124 -13.29 3.78 1.26
C PRO A 124 -14.43 4.29 2.16
N THR A 125 -14.81 3.50 3.16
CA THR A 125 -15.94 3.80 4.05
C THR A 125 -15.59 3.77 5.54
N GLN A 126 -14.72 2.86 5.97
CA GLN A 126 -14.42 2.69 7.40
C GLN A 126 -13.02 2.09 7.61
N LEU A 127 -12.31 2.55 8.64
CA LEU A 127 -11.09 1.89 9.14
C LEU A 127 -11.52 0.73 10.05
N LEU A 128 -11.30 -0.51 9.62
CA LEU A 128 -11.70 -1.72 10.33
C LEU A 128 -10.72 -2.07 11.44
N ALA A 129 -9.42 -1.95 11.16
CA ALA A 129 -8.37 -2.27 12.11
C ALA A 129 -7.05 -1.56 11.80
N VAL A 130 -6.25 -1.37 12.85
CA VAL A 130 -4.84 -0.99 12.79
C VAL A 130 -4.04 -1.99 13.60
N TYR A 131 -3.20 -2.77 12.93
CA TYR A 131 -2.37 -3.79 13.58
C TYR A 131 -0.89 -3.55 13.36
N SER A 132 -0.08 -3.84 14.37
CA SER A 132 1.36 -3.95 14.27
C SER A 132 1.75 -5.34 13.76
N VAL A 133 2.48 -5.36 12.64
CA VAL A 133 3.01 -6.62 12.08
C VAL A 133 3.93 -7.34 13.08
N ARG A 134 4.63 -6.62 13.97
CA ARG A 134 5.50 -7.23 14.99
C ARG A 134 4.75 -7.94 16.11
N LYS A 135 3.50 -7.56 16.38
CA LYS A 135 2.70 -8.13 17.47
C LYS A 135 1.87 -9.35 17.03
N ARG A 136 1.92 -9.71 15.75
CA ARG A 136 1.12 -10.78 15.15
C ARG A 136 2.00 -11.71 14.32
N ASP A 137 1.49 -12.91 14.03
CA ASP A 137 2.26 -13.99 13.40
C ASP A 137 2.37 -13.86 11.87
N TYR A 138 2.57 -12.64 11.35
CA TYR A 138 2.84 -12.45 9.93
C TYR A 138 4.19 -13.08 9.54
N ALA A 139 4.25 -13.68 8.36
CA ALA A 139 5.52 -14.11 7.79
C ALA A 139 6.43 -12.89 7.57
N LEU A 140 7.62 -12.90 8.17
CA LEU A 140 8.54 -11.76 8.15
C LEU A 140 9.05 -11.48 6.72
N GLN A 141 8.70 -10.32 6.18
CA GLN A 141 9.30 -9.79 4.95
C GLN A 141 10.51 -8.89 5.19
N SER A 142 10.62 -8.31 6.40
CA SER A 142 11.60 -7.28 6.71
C SER A 142 11.81 -7.15 8.23
N THR A 143 12.94 -6.59 8.63
CA THR A 143 13.21 -6.17 10.03
C THR A 143 12.50 -4.88 10.42
N ARG A 144 11.80 -4.23 9.48
CA ARG A 144 11.13 -2.94 9.69
C ARG A 144 9.83 -3.08 10.46
N ASP A 145 9.54 -2.08 11.29
CA ASP A 145 8.23 -1.92 11.92
C ASP A 145 7.19 -1.57 10.86
N VAL A 146 6.01 -2.19 10.94
CA VAL A 146 4.92 -1.94 9.99
C VAL A 146 3.59 -1.88 10.75
N TYR A 147 2.83 -0.81 10.50
CA TYR A 147 1.40 -0.77 10.80
C TYR A 147 0.60 -1.15 9.57
N LYS A 148 -0.36 -2.05 9.75
CA LYS A 148 -1.24 -2.54 8.71
C LYS A 148 -2.65 -2.01 8.95
N PHE A 149 -3.15 -1.21 8.03
CA PHE A 149 -4.48 -0.62 8.09
C PHE A 149 -5.43 -1.42 7.21
N PHE A 150 -6.54 -1.88 7.77
CA PHE A 150 -7.60 -2.55 7.02
C PHE A 150 -8.75 -1.57 6.82
N ILE A 151 -9.05 -1.23 5.57
CA ILE A 151 -10.04 -0.22 5.22
C ILE A 151 -11.17 -0.88 4.43
N ALA A 152 -12.39 -0.83 4.99
CA ALA A 152 -13.59 -1.23 4.28
C ALA A 152 -13.82 -0.33 3.07
N CYS A 153 -14.17 -0.95 1.96
CA CYS A 153 -14.36 -0.30 0.68
C CYS A 153 -15.65 -0.80 0.02
N GLN A 154 -16.43 0.12 -0.53
CA GLN A 154 -17.61 -0.19 -1.34
C GLN A 154 -17.25 -0.21 -2.83
N PRO A 155 -17.63 -1.25 -3.58
CA PRO A 155 -17.41 -1.30 -5.03
C PRO A 155 -18.26 -0.24 -5.73
N VAL A 156 -17.63 0.57 -6.59
CA VAL A 156 -18.30 1.55 -7.46
C VAL A 156 -18.59 0.95 -8.83
N THR A 157 -17.67 0.13 -9.32
CA THR A 157 -17.82 -0.68 -10.54
C THR A 157 -18.06 -2.15 -10.17
N GLN A 158 -18.45 -2.99 -11.13
CA GLN A 158 -18.64 -4.44 -10.89
C GLN A 158 -17.72 -5.34 -11.74
N THR A 159 -16.96 -4.76 -12.68
CA THR A 159 -16.07 -5.54 -13.53
C THR A 159 -14.71 -5.69 -12.89
N LEU A 160 -14.27 -6.94 -12.71
CA LEU A 160 -12.92 -7.27 -12.26
C LEU A 160 -11.99 -7.47 -13.46
N LYS A 161 -10.76 -6.97 -13.36
CA LYS A 161 -9.70 -7.19 -14.34
C LYS A 161 -8.37 -7.32 -13.62
N THR A 162 -7.51 -8.22 -14.07
CA THR A 162 -6.20 -8.40 -13.43
C THR A 162 -5.25 -7.25 -13.77
N GLY A 163 -4.41 -6.89 -12.78
CA GLY A 163 -3.31 -5.96 -12.93
C GLY A 163 -2.07 -6.54 -13.61
N VAL A 164 -1.02 -5.72 -13.72
CA VAL A 164 0.29 -6.13 -14.24
C VAL A 164 0.97 -7.15 -13.32
N GLU A 165 0.83 -6.97 -12.00
CA GLU A 165 1.46 -7.80 -10.98
C GLU A 165 0.57 -8.94 -10.46
N THR A 166 -0.70 -8.94 -10.89
CA THR A 166 -1.73 -9.87 -10.44
C THR A 166 -1.98 -10.93 -11.49
N GLU A 167 -2.08 -12.19 -11.06
CA GLU A 167 -2.37 -13.31 -11.97
C GLU A 167 -3.87 -13.54 -12.09
N ASN A 168 -4.58 -13.50 -10.96
CA ASN A 168 -6.01 -13.73 -10.86
C ASN A 168 -6.66 -12.78 -9.85
N VAL A 169 -7.93 -12.46 -10.09
CA VAL A 169 -8.78 -11.66 -9.19
C VAL A 169 -10.14 -12.33 -9.07
N ARG A 170 -10.57 -12.62 -7.84
CA ARG A 170 -11.82 -13.38 -7.59
C ARG A 170 -12.42 -12.99 -6.24
N THR A 171 -13.69 -13.32 -6.05
CA THR A 171 -14.40 -13.14 -4.78
C THR A 171 -14.68 -14.48 -4.13
N PHE A 172 -14.53 -14.54 -2.81
CA PHE A 172 -14.59 -15.78 -2.04
C PHE A 172 -15.54 -15.68 -0.85
N THR A 173 -16.21 -16.77 -0.52
CA THR A 173 -16.83 -16.90 0.81
C THR A 173 -15.72 -17.03 1.87
N GLN A 174 -16.07 -16.93 3.16
CA GLN A 174 -15.09 -17.07 4.23
C GLN A 174 -14.42 -18.44 4.21
N GLU A 175 -15.21 -19.52 4.06
CA GLU A 175 -14.71 -20.88 3.98
C GLU A 175 -13.76 -21.08 2.79
N GLU A 176 -14.15 -20.59 1.61
CA GLU A 176 -13.30 -20.67 0.42
C GLU A 176 -12.00 -19.88 0.60
N ALA A 177 -12.08 -18.65 1.15
CA ALA A 177 -10.92 -17.80 1.35
C ALA A 177 -9.90 -18.42 2.32
N LEU A 178 -10.38 -19.02 3.42
CA LEU A 178 -9.54 -19.69 4.41
C LEU A 178 -8.90 -20.99 3.87
N ALA A 179 -9.44 -21.58 2.82
CA ALA A 179 -8.88 -22.73 2.14
C ALA A 179 -7.80 -22.38 1.08
N LEU A 180 -7.63 -21.10 0.73
CA LEU A 180 -6.64 -20.66 -0.25
C LEU A 180 -5.21 -20.69 0.33
N PRO A 181 -4.18 -20.81 -0.54
CA PRO A 181 -2.81 -20.52 -0.13
C PRO A 181 -2.66 -19.01 0.09
N LEU A 182 -2.84 -18.54 1.32
CA LEU A 182 -2.75 -17.11 1.66
C LEU A 182 -1.30 -16.62 1.67
N SER A 183 -1.11 -15.38 1.23
CA SER A 183 0.14 -14.63 1.39
C SER A 183 0.26 -14.19 2.86
N LEU A 184 0.81 -15.06 3.72
CA LEU A 184 0.87 -14.83 5.18
C LEU A 184 1.73 -13.64 5.61
N GLN A 185 2.47 -13.06 4.67
CA GLN A 185 3.17 -11.79 4.81
C GLN A 185 2.24 -10.57 4.65
N ARG A 186 1.12 -10.72 3.95
CA ARG A 186 0.19 -9.64 3.61
C ARG A 186 -1.09 -9.69 4.43
N ASN A 187 -1.61 -10.88 4.73
CA ASN A 187 -2.78 -11.10 5.56
C ASN A 187 -2.73 -12.48 6.24
N LEU A 188 -3.27 -12.55 7.45
CA LEU A 188 -3.46 -13.78 8.21
C LEU A 188 -4.87 -14.35 7.99
N PRO A 189 -5.11 -15.64 8.27
CA PRO A 189 -6.46 -16.18 8.39
C PRO A 189 -7.36 -15.34 9.32
N ALA A 190 -6.83 -14.91 10.46
CA ALA A 190 -7.54 -14.05 11.40
C ALA A 190 -7.92 -12.67 10.83
N ASP A 191 -7.17 -12.16 9.84
CA ASP A 191 -7.53 -10.90 9.17
C ASP A 191 -8.71 -11.10 8.21
N ILE A 192 -8.79 -12.28 7.56
CA ILE A 192 -9.94 -12.67 6.75
C ILE A 192 -11.16 -12.81 7.65
N GLU A 193 -11.05 -13.53 8.77
CA GLU A 193 -12.12 -13.67 9.74
C GLU A 193 -12.60 -12.31 10.27
N MET A 194 -11.67 -11.41 10.60
CA MET A 194 -11.98 -10.04 11.00
C MET A 194 -12.73 -9.27 9.91
N ALA A 195 -12.33 -9.39 8.65
CA ALA A 195 -13.02 -8.75 7.53
C ALA A 195 -14.48 -9.23 7.40
N PHE A 196 -14.73 -10.53 7.53
CA PHE A 196 -16.10 -11.08 7.50
C PHE A 196 -16.91 -10.69 8.74
N ALA A 197 -16.31 -10.70 9.92
CA ALA A 197 -16.97 -10.27 11.15
C ALA A 197 -17.38 -8.79 11.08
N ALA A 198 -16.49 -7.93 10.61
CA ALA A 198 -16.77 -6.50 10.40
C ALA A 198 -17.84 -6.27 9.33
N TYR A 199 -17.84 -7.07 8.26
CA TYR A 199 -18.87 -6.98 7.22
C TYR A 199 -20.28 -7.33 7.74
N ALA A 200 -20.37 -8.31 8.64
CA ALA A 200 -21.63 -8.76 9.23
C ALA A 200 -22.14 -7.84 10.36
N ASP A 201 -21.29 -6.98 10.92
CA ASP A 201 -21.61 -6.12 12.06
C ASP A 201 -21.69 -4.63 11.66
N ALA A 202 -22.91 -4.13 11.51
CA ALA A 202 -23.16 -2.71 11.23
C ALA A 202 -22.69 -1.76 12.35
N GLY A 203 -22.41 -2.29 13.55
CA GLY A 203 -21.88 -1.56 14.71
C GLY A 203 -20.37 -1.72 14.90
N TRP A 204 -19.65 -2.25 13.92
CA TRP A 204 -18.22 -2.56 14.06
C TRP A 204 -17.40 -1.37 14.57
N VAL A 205 -16.60 -1.62 15.60
CA VAL A 205 -15.65 -0.64 16.16
C VAL A 205 -14.24 -1.00 15.70
N THR A 206 -13.48 0.00 15.26
CA THR A 206 -12.09 -0.17 14.81
C THR A 206 -11.26 -0.92 15.86
N GLN A 207 -10.59 -1.99 15.42
CA GLN A 207 -9.76 -2.81 16.29
C GLN A 207 -8.29 -2.37 16.30
N PHE A 208 -7.63 -2.58 17.44
CA PHE A 208 -6.22 -2.32 17.69
C PHE A 208 -5.59 -3.49 18.46
N ASP A 209 -4.27 -3.61 18.43
CA ASP A 209 -3.48 -4.64 19.13
C ASP A 209 -2.50 -4.09 20.19
#